data_AF-A0A9D7E0T9-F1
#
_entry.id   AF-A0A9D7E0T9-F1
#
_cell.length_a   1.000
_cell.length_b   1.000
_cell.length_c   1.000
_cell.angle_alpha   90.00
_cell.angle_beta   90.00
_cell.angle_gamma   90.00
#
_symmetry.space_group_name_H-M   'P 1'
#
loop_
_entity.id
_entity.type
_entity.pdbx_description
1 polymer ?
#
loop_
_entity_poly.entity_id
_entity_poly.type
_entity_poly.pdbx_seq_one_letter_code
_entity_poly.pdbx_strand_id
1 'polypeptide(L)'
;MTNGDADEHFTPSRLMLRALDRKRYLDYGLAFAVGAWPILLAWLSGAHRTVGGYTGYWDSPNWVSLAILLPALLFAFRFLMARIVPVGLSWPTWVLPPIVDLVREEPAREAVYEALRRRVLSKRNVAVALAVSVIVNAADAPQILAPYFVTAMPRTEFGWTAMFQVLPELRWELNLLLLVFALAAQFAAVLLGMLAIAVMFRHNLFFLGNIYQRRWASEGEQARFFQINPKDVNRCFGFRIANVAFNAQVLALMIAGAAMFLSRYANAFASSGQVSELLRWPPSMPAFSFPLPSQWLMSLAWLVALAVVAMPAMVKLLPQIPGRGAERVDLSISNYLHEFFSDQAWPKDKSGRDEPHQLVAMRFAQNSFWPTGDNRAGLLFFFAYWIFLVTLLPPPLGNPQALAVSLVVFALLAHIARLATFAALRLALSYVDELLVTGKADPAQQLDRVDPRSDRTRDIGVFISYRRRDSAPYARLLHDRLVADFQPDRVFMDIADIGPGADFGNLIGHALEAVDAVVVVIGEKWLTLSDAHSRPRIEDPADMVHLEIATALARGKRVFPVLVGGAKMPAESALPAPLRGLARLNAIELGDTRWAHDVGQLVNAIEGR
;
A
#
# COMPACT_ATOMS: atom_id res chain seq x y z
N MET A 1 -0.24 -24.79 -3.52
CA MET A 1 -1.15 -25.66 -2.74
C MET A 1 -0.47 -27.01 -2.64
N THR A 2 -0.56 -27.74 -1.52
CA THR A 2 -0.10 -29.14 -1.48
C THR A 2 -1.28 -30.04 -1.81
N ASN A 3 -1.07 -30.90 -2.81
CA ASN A 3 -1.76 -32.17 -2.97
C ASN A 3 -1.79 -32.91 -1.62
N GLY A 4 -2.99 -33.29 -1.18
CA GLY A 4 -3.21 -33.98 0.08
C GLY A 4 -4.68 -34.25 0.37
N ASP A 5 -5.57 -33.33 -0.03
CA ASP A 5 -7.03 -33.55 0.07
C ASP A 5 -7.60 -33.94 -1.29
N ALA A 6 -7.27 -35.15 -1.73
CA ALA A 6 -8.09 -35.84 -2.71
C ALA A 6 -9.37 -36.32 -2.00
N ASP A 7 -10.54 -35.92 -2.52
CA ASP A 7 -11.84 -36.57 -2.31
C ASP A 7 -12.44 -36.69 -0.89
N GLU A 8 -12.32 -35.66 -0.04
CA GLU A 8 -13.39 -35.41 0.93
C GLU A 8 -14.51 -34.60 0.27
N HIS A 9 -15.69 -35.20 0.13
CA HIS A 9 -16.90 -34.52 -0.35
C HIS A 9 -17.12 -33.23 0.49
N PHE A 10 -16.79 -32.07 -0.07
CA PHE A 10 -16.89 -30.81 0.66
C PHE A 10 -18.34 -30.57 1.09
N THR A 11 -18.59 -30.63 2.40
CA THR A 11 -19.91 -30.35 2.98
C THR A 11 -19.94 -28.92 3.57
N PRO A 12 -20.64 -27.97 2.93
CA PRO A 12 -20.71 -26.61 3.44
C PRO A 12 -21.41 -26.55 4.79
N SER A 13 -21.02 -25.58 5.63
CA SER A 13 -21.68 -25.35 6.91
C SER A 13 -23.14 -24.93 6.72
N ARG A 14 -24.07 -25.73 7.27
CA ARG A 14 -25.51 -25.42 7.27
C ARG A 14 -25.81 -24.11 7.97
N LEU A 15 -25.10 -23.80 9.06
CA LEU A 15 -25.28 -22.55 9.79
C LEU A 15 -24.84 -21.34 8.95
N MET A 16 -23.67 -21.42 8.32
CA MET A 16 -23.17 -20.33 7.47
C MET A 16 -24.08 -20.11 6.26
N LEU A 17 -24.53 -21.18 5.60
CA LEU A 17 -25.51 -21.09 4.51
C LEU A 17 -26.81 -20.40 4.95
N ARG A 18 -27.37 -20.79 6.10
CA ARG A 18 -28.58 -20.15 6.64
C ARG A 18 -28.35 -18.68 7.02
N ALA A 19 -27.19 -18.35 7.60
CA ALA A 19 -26.86 -16.99 7.98
C ALA A 19 -26.78 -16.06 6.75
N LEU A 20 -26.17 -16.54 5.66
CA LEU A 20 -25.99 -15.79 4.41
C LEU A 20 -27.25 -15.73 3.52
N ASP A 21 -28.23 -16.61 3.75
CA ASP A 21 -29.44 -16.70 2.92
C ASP A 21 -30.39 -15.50 3.12
N ARG A 22 -30.43 -14.60 2.14
CA ARG A 22 -31.28 -13.41 2.14
C ARG A 22 -32.77 -13.69 2.01
N LYS A 23 -33.17 -14.86 1.51
CA LYS A 23 -34.58 -15.19 1.23
C LYS A 23 -35.31 -15.74 2.45
N ARG A 24 -34.60 -16.04 3.55
CA ARG A 24 -35.20 -16.52 4.80
C ARG A 24 -35.72 -15.38 5.66
N TYR A 25 -36.90 -14.88 5.32
CA TYR A 25 -37.56 -13.81 6.08
C TYR A 25 -37.98 -14.22 7.49
N LEU A 26 -38.28 -15.52 7.71
CA LEU A 26 -38.63 -16.06 9.04
C LEU A 26 -37.51 -15.86 10.08
N ASP A 27 -36.25 -15.83 9.65
CA ASP A 27 -35.13 -15.65 10.57
C ASP A 27 -35.14 -14.24 11.23
N TYR A 28 -35.71 -13.21 10.57
CA TYR A 28 -35.88 -11.90 11.18
C TYR A 28 -36.94 -11.91 12.28
N GLY A 29 -38.03 -12.67 12.09
CA GLY A 29 -39.06 -12.86 13.12
C GLY A 29 -38.51 -13.61 14.34
N LEU A 30 -37.67 -14.63 14.11
CA LEU A 30 -36.96 -15.32 15.20
C LEU A 30 -35.97 -14.40 15.93
N ALA A 31 -35.21 -13.58 15.19
CA ALA A 31 -34.31 -12.60 15.79
C ALA A 31 -35.06 -11.56 16.64
N PHE A 32 -36.20 -11.06 16.14
CA PHE A 32 -37.08 -10.18 16.91
C PHE A 32 -37.59 -10.88 18.17
N ALA A 33 -38.08 -12.12 18.06
CA ALA A 33 -38.59 -12.87 19.19
C ALA A 33 -37.53 -13.08 20.28
N VAL A 34 -36.30 -13.43 19.91
CA VAL A 34 -35.17 -13.58 20.85
C VAL A 34 -34.85 -12.26 21.56
N GLY A 35 -34.82 -11.14 20.83
CA GLY A 35 -34.54 -9.84 21.43
C GLY A 35 -35.71 -9.26 22.25
N ALA A 36 -36.95 -9.59 21.90
CA ALA A 36 -38.16 -9.10 22.58
C ALA A 36 -38.54 -9.93 23.81
N TRP A 37 -38.05 -11.16 23.91
CA TRP A 37 -38.39 -12.07 25.01
C TRP A 37 -38.08 -11.51 26.41
N PRO A 38 -36.89 -10.95 26.68
CA PRO A 38 -36.63 -10.39 28.01
C PRO A 38 -37.48 -9.13 28.31
N ILE A 39 -37.94 -8.36 27.31
CA ILE A 39 -38.94 -7.28 27.50
C ILE A 39 -40.27 -7.86 27.98
N LEU A 40 -40.76 -8.91 27.30
CA LEU A 40 -42.04 -9.54 27.61
C LEU A 40 -42.02 -10.15 29.02
N LEU A 41 -40.94 -10.86 29.37
CA LEU A 41 -40.75 -11.42 30.70
C LEU A 41 -40.66 -10.35 31.78
N ALA A 42 -39.96 -9.24 31.54
CA ALA A 42 -39.88 -8.11 32.47
C ALA A 42 -41.25 -7.44 32.70
N TRP A 43 -42.08 -7.36 31.65
CA TRP A 43 -43.45 -6.86 31.79
C TRP A 43 -44.32 -7.79 32.63
N LEU A 44 -44.34 -9.09 32.30
CA LEU A 44 -45.13 -10.12 33.00
C LEU A 44 -44.77 -10.27 34.47
N SER A 45 -43.51 -10.01 34.81
CA SER A 45 -42.99 -10.15 36.17
C SER A 45 -43.04 -8.88 37.03
N GLY A 46 -43.41 -7.73 36.46
CA GLY A 46 -43.32 -6.44 37.17
C GLY A 46 -41.91 -5.83 37.21
N ALA A 47 -40.88 -6.54 36.75
CA ALA A 47 -39.47 -6.07 36.69
C ALA A 47 -39.24 -4.89 35.72
N HIS A 48 -40.27 -4.45 35.02
CA HIS A 48 -40.24 -3.25 34.19
C HIS A 48 -40.19 -1.95 34.99
N ARG A 49 -40.66 -1.95 36.25
CA ARG A 49 -40.81 -0.73 37.06
C ARG A 49 -39.53 -0.38 37.82
N THR A 50 -39.26 0.91 37.94
CA THR A 50 -38.24 1.45 38.84
C THR A 50 -38.79 1.50 40.26
N VAL A 51 -38.10 0.89 41.23
CA VAL A 51 -38.51 0.86 42.65
C VAL A 51 -37.27 1.04 43.54
N GLY A 52 -37.38 1.84 44.61
CA GLY A 52 -36.32 1.97 45.62
C GLY A 52 -34.93 2.45 45.13
N GLY A 53 -34.85 3.22 44.04
CA GLY A 53 -33.59 3.68 43.45
C GLY A 53 -32.96 2.72 42.43
N TYR A 54 -33.59 1.58 42.15
CA TYR A 54 -33.16 0.64 41.10
C TYR A 54 -33.94 0.88 39.81
N THR A 55 -33.25 1.13 38.71
CA THR A 55 -33.84 1.34 37.37
C THR A 55 -34.44 0.05 36.84
N GLY A 56 -35.73 0.07 36.50
CA GLY A 56 -36.42 -1.06 35.86
C GLY A 56 -35.96 -1.28 34.41
N TYR A 57 -36.36 -2.41 33.83
CA TYR A 57 -35.93 -2.82 32.49
C TYR A 57 -36.31 -1.82 31.37
N TRP A 58 -37.36 -1.02 31.56
CA TRP A 58 -37.83 -0.04 30.57
C TRP A 58 -37.05 1.28 30.61
N ASP A 59 -36.53 1.63 31.78
CA ASP A 59 -35.68 2.81 31.96
C ASP A 59 -34.22 2.51 31.57
N SER A 60 -33.93 1.26 31.15
CA SER A 60 -32.66 0.81 30.58
C SER A 60 -32.72 0.75 29.04
N PRO A 61 -32.37 1.82 28.31
CA PRO A 61 -32.64 1.96 26.88
C PRO A 61 -31.95 0.94 25.97
N ASN A 62 -30.93 0.23 26.46
CA ASN A 62 -30.27 -0.81 25.67
C ASN A 62 -31.13 -2.02 25.39
N TRP A 63 -32.05 -2.37 26.29
CA TRP A 63 -32.78 -3.62 26.17
C TRP A 63 -33.95 -3.54 25.20
N VAL A 64 -34.69 -2.42 25.23
CA VAL A 64 -35.67 -2.10 24.20
C VAL A 64 -35.00 -2.06 22.82
N SER A 65 -33.73 -1.64 22.77
CA SER A 65 -32.96 -1.64 21.53
C SER A 65 -32.67 -3.05 20.99
N LEU A 66 -32.50 -4.09 21.82
CA LEU A 66 -32.11 -5.44 21.34
C LEU A 66 -33.19 -6.14 20.51
N ALA A 67 -34.47 -5.92 20.81
CA ALA A 67 -35.58 -6.41 20.00
C ALA A 67 -35.53 -5.88 18.55
N ILE A 68 -35.00 -4.66 18.37
CA ILE A 68 -34.84 -4.02 17.05
C ILE A 68 -33.44 -4.30 16.48
N LEU A 69 -32.43 -4.30 17.33
CA LEU A 69 -31.02 -4.36 16.96
C LEU A 69 -30.66 -5.75 16.46
N LEU A 70 -31.18 -6.83 17.03
CA LEU A 70 -30.86 -8.19 16.56
C LEU A 70 -31.37 -8.47 15.13
N PRO A 71 -32.64 -8.19 14.77
CA PRO A 71 -33.08 -8.31 13.38
C PRO A 71 -32.39 -7.29 12.46
N ALA A 72 -32.09 -6.07 12.93
CA ALA A 72 -31.34 -5.08 12.15
C ALA A 72 -29.89 -5.51 11.88
N LEU A 73 -29.21 -6.11 12.86
CA LEU A 73 -27.87 -6.68 12.72
C LEU A 73 -27.87 -7.85 11.75
N LEU A 74 -28.86 -8.74 11.83
CA LEU A 74 -28.99 -9.84 10.87
C LEU A 74 -29.23 -9.32 9.45
N PHE A 75 -30.05 -8.27 9.30
CA PHE A 75 -30.26 -7.61 8.02
C PHE A 75 -28.97 -6.97 7.50
N ALA A 76 -28.27 -6.19 8.33
CA ALA A 76 -27.00 -5.57 7.98
C ALA A 76 -25.95 -6.61 7.59
N PHE A 77 -25.82 -7.69 8.37
CA PHE A 77 -24.96 -8.83 8.09
C PHE A 77 -25.26 -9.39 6.68
N ARG A 78 -26.51 -9.77 6.41
CA ARG A 78 -26.92 -10.33 5.12
C ARG A 78 -26.72 -9.36 3.95
N PHE A 79 -27.02 -8.08 4.17
CA PHE A 79 -26.85 -7.01 3.18
C PHE A 79 -25.39 -6.79 2.80
N LEU A 80 -24.50 -6.80 3.80
CA LEU A 80 -23.06 -6.62 3.62
C LEU A 80 -22.43 -7.87 3.00
N MET A 81 -22.73 -9.06 3.52
CA MET A 81 -22.18 -10.31 3.01
C MET A 81 -22.55 -10.57 1.55
N ALA A 82 -23.76 -10.19 1.12
CA ALA A 82 -24.16 -10.31 -0.29
C ALA A 82 -23.35 -9.41 -1.25
N ARG A 83 -22.72 -8.34 -0.75
CA ARG A 83 -21.82 -7.48 -1.54
C ARG A 83 -20.38 -7.97 -1.53
N ILE A 84 -19.99 -8.68 -0.47
CA ILE A 84 -18.62 -9.18 -0.30
C ILE A 84 -18.49 -10.56 -0.96
N VAL A 85 -19.36 -11.50 -0.60
CA VAL A 85 -19.28 -12.91 -1.02
C VAL A 85 -20.70 -13.47 -1.25
N PRO A 86 -21.35 -13.21 -2.41
CA PRO A 86 -22.66 -13.77 -2.75
C PRO A 86 -22.58 -15.27 -3.06
N VAL A 87 -22.32 -16.10 -2.04
CA VAL A 87 -22.06 -17.54 -2.19
C VAL A 87 -23.26 -18.34 -1.70
N GLY A 88 -24.20 -18.60 -2.61
CA GLY A 88 -25.42 -19.37 -2.32
C GLY A 88 -25.54 -20.67 -3.12
N LEU A 89 -25.21 -20.62 -4.42
CA LEU A 89 -25.30 -21.75 -5.36
C LEU A 89 -23.92 -22.30 -5.70
N SER A 90 -23.85 -23.51 -6.27
CA SER A 90 -22.59 -24.12 -6.76
C SER A 90 -21.96 -23.34 -7.92
N TRP A 91 -22.77 -22.68 -8.74
CA TRP A 91 -22.32 -21.69 -9.73
C TRP A 91 -23.43 -20.63 -9.93
N PRO A 92 -23.14 -19.32 -9.75
CA PRO A 92 -24.16 -18.29 -9.90
C PRO A 92 -24.41 -17.97 -11.37
N THR A 93 -25.68 -18.01 -11.80
CA THR A 93 -26.08 -17.76 -13.20
C THR A 93 -26.19 -16.29 -13.58
N TRP A 94 -26.24 -15.36 -12.62
CA TRP A 94 -26.55 -13.93 -12.89
C TRP A 94 -25.66 -12.92 -12.16
N VAL A 95 -24.98 -13.29 -11.08
CA VAL A 95 -24.17 -12.37 -10.26
C VAL A 95 -22.95 -13.11 -9.71
N LEU A 96 -21.77 -12.86 -10.28
CA LEU A 96 -20.52 -13.39 -9.74
C LEU A 96 -20.05 -12.55 -8.54
N PRO A 97 -19.35 -13.15 -7.56
CA PRO A 97 -18.64 -12.37 -6.55
C PRO A 97 -17.64 -11.40 -7.19
N PRO A 98 -17.53 -10.15 -6.69
CA PRO A 98 -16.69 -9.12 -7.33
C PRO A 98 -15.23 -9.51 -7.54
N ILE A 99 -14.65 -10.32 -6.64
CA ILE A 99 -13.26 -10.78 -6.78
C ILE A 99 -13.11 -11.93 -7.78
N VAL A 100 -14.15 -12.72 -8.03
CA VAL A 100 -14.11 -13.81 -9.03
C VAL A 100 -14.15 -13.22 -10.43
N ASP A 101 -14.84 -12.09 -10.60
CA ASP A 101 -14.93 -11.35 -11.87
C ASP A 101 -13.59 -10.71 -12.31
N LEU A 102 -12.59 -10.69 -11.42
CA LEU A 102 -11.22 -10.30 -11.78
C LEU A 102 -10.52 -11.34 -12.68
N VAL A 103 -11.01 -12.58 -12.69
CA VAL A 103 -10.49 -13.64 -13.58
C VAL A 103 -11.08 -13.45 -14.98
N ARG A 104 -10.22 -13.46 -15.99
CA ARG A 104 -10.62 -13.19 -17.39
C ARG A 104 -11.30 -14.39 -18.06
N GLU A 105 -10.82 -15.60 -17.77
CA GLU A 105 -11.29 -16.82 -18.44
C GLU A 105 -12.48 -17.45 -17.70
N GLU A 106 -13.61 -17.61 -18.41
CA GLU A 106 -14.82 -18.31 -17.93
C GLU A 106 -14.53 -19.64 -17.21
N PRO A 107 -13.81 -20.62 -17.79
CA PRO A 107 -13.57 -21.91 -17.13
C PRO A 107 -12.74 -21.78 -15.84
N ALA A 108 -11.88 -20.76 -15.75
CA ALA A 108 -11.11 -20.50 -14.54
C ALA A 108 -11.97 -19.84 -13.44
N ARG A 109 -12.98 -19.03 -13.80
CA ARG A 109 -13.89 -18.39 -12.83
C ARG A 109 -14.65 -19.42 -11.99
N GLU A 110 -15.08 -20.54 -12.58
CA GLU A 110 -15.78 -21.62 -11.86
C GLU A 110 -14.92 -22.28 -10.80
N ALA A 111 -13.70 -22.65 -11.16
CA ALA A 111 -12.74 -23.20 -10.21
C ALA A 111 -12.41 -22.22 -9.07
N VAL A 112 -12.22 -20.94 -9.38
CA VAL A 112 -11.92 -19.88 -8.41
C VAL A 112 -13.12 -19.62 -7.49
N TYR A 113 -14.35 -19.60 -8.01
CA TYR A 113 -15.56 -19.46 -7.22
C TYR A 113 -15.74 -20.63 -6.25
N GLU A 114 -15.60 -21.87 -6.70
CA GLU A 114 -15.75 -23.03 -5.82
C GLU A 114 -14.64 -23.08 -4.76
N ALA A 115 -13.42 -22.64 -5.09
CA ALA A 115 -12.34 -22.49 -4.12
C ALA A 115 -12.66 -21.41 -3.06
N LEU A 116 -13.21 -20.26 -3.45
CA LEU A 116 -13.66 -19.21 -2.53
C LEU A 116 -14.80 -19.72 -1.65
N ARG A 117 -15.80 -20.37 -2.27
CA ARG A 117 -16.96 -20.97 -1.60
C ARG A 117 -16.55 -21.95 -0.53
N ARG A 118 -15.61 -22.86 -0.84
CA ARG A 118 -15.05 -23.82 0.12
C ARG A 118 -14.42 -23.15 1.34
N ARG A 119 -13.65 -22.08 1.14
CA ARG A 119 -12.98 -21.35 2.23
C ARG A 119 -13.96 -20.56 3.10
N VAL A 120 -14.98 -19.94 2.51
CA VAL A 120 -15.96 -19.11 3.23
C VAL A 120 -16.96 -19.98 4.00
N LEU A 121 -17.48 -21.04 3.38
CA LEU A 121 -18.50 -21.92 3.97
C LEU A 121 -17.91 -23.04 4.86
N SER A 122 -16.61 -22.98 5.18
CA SER A 122 -15.95 -23.98 6.02
C SER A 122 -16.54 -24.04 7.43
N LYS A 123 -16.78 -25.26 7.94
CA LYS A 123 -17.22 -25.50 9.33
C LYS A 123 -16.23 -24.95 10.36
N ARG A 124 -14.94 -24.87 10.01
CA ARG A 124 -13.89 -24.29 10.87
C ARG A 124 -14.14 -22.81 11.18
N ASN A 125 -14.66 -22.04 10.23
CA ASN A 125 -14.97 -20.62 10.46
C ASN A 125 -16.08 -20.46 11.49
N VAL A 126 -17.10 -21.31 11.42
CA VAL A 126 -18.19 -21.34 12.40
C VAL A 126 -17.69 -21.77 13.77
N ALA A 127 -16.87 -22.82 13.84
CA ALA A 127 -16.31 -23.30 15.11
C ALA A 127 -15.47 -22.22 15.81
N VAL A 128 -14.60 -21.52 15.06
CA VAL A 128 -13.80 -20.41 15.60
C VAL A 128 -14.69 -19.25 16.05
N ALA A 129 -15.68 -18.85 15.24
CA ALA A 129 -16.59 -17.77 15.60
C ALA A 129 -17.39 -18.11 16.87
N LEU A 130 -17.86 -19.36 17.01
CA LEU A 130 -18.53 -19.85 18.22
C LEU A 130 -17.59 -19.83 19.42
N ALA A 131 -16.38 -20.38 19.29
CA ALA A 131 -15.41 -20.42 20.38
C ALA A 131 -15.06 -19.02 20.89
N VAL A 132 -14.79 -18.07 19.99
CA VAL A 132 -14.51 -16.67 20.36
C VAL A 132 -15.75 -16.04 21.02
N SER A 133 -16.95 -16.28 20.49
CA SER A 133 -18.19 -15.76 21.09
C SER A 133 -18.42 -16.29 22.50
N VAL A 134 -18.14 -17.58 22.73
CA VAL A 134 -18.19 -18.18 24.08
C VAL A 134 -17.17 -17.54 25.01
N ILE A 135 -15.92 -17.36 24.57
CA ILE A 135 -14.86 -16.73 25.37
C ILE A 135 -15.23 -15.30 25.76
N VAL A 136 -15.74 -14.51 24.81
CA VAL A 136 -16.17 -13.12 25.06
C VAL A 136 -17.27 -13.07 26.12
N ASN A 137 -18.30 -13.93 26.01
CA ASN A 137 -19.38 -13.96 26.99
C ASN A 137 -18.92 -14.54 28.35
N ALA A 138 -18.01 -15.51 28.35
CA ALA A 138 -17.44 -16.08 29.57
C ALA A 138 -16.55 -15.09 30.33
N ALA A 139 -15.88 -14.16 29.64
CA ALA A 139 -15.07 -13.11 30.27
C ALA A 139 -15.91 -12.13 31.09
N ASP A 140 -17.18 -11.90 30.70
CA ASP A 140 -18.12 -11.06 31.44
C ASP A 140 -18.82 -11.81 32.60
N ALA A 141 -18.85 -13.15 32.54
CA ALA A 141 -19.60 -13.98 33.48
C ALA A 141 -19.24 -13.76 34.97
N PRO A 142 -17.96 -13.61 35.39
CA PRO A 142 -17.63 -13.38 36.80
C PRO A 142 -18.26 -12.10 37.36
N GLN A 143 -18.31 -11.01 36.58
CA GLN A 143 -18.91 -9.74 37.03
C GLN A 143 -20.43 -9.83 37.15
N ILE A 144 -21.05 -10.60 36.25
CA ILE A 144 -22.49 -10.82 36.20
C ILE A 144 -22.93 -11.78 37.32
N LEU A 145 -22.16 -12.83 37.59
CA LEU A 145 -22.55 -13.91 38.50
C LEU A 145 -22.13 -13.68 39.95
N ALA A 146 -21.05 -12.92 40.22
CA ALA A 146 -20.61 -12.59 41.58
C ALA A 146 -21.74 -12.17 42.56
N PRO A 147 -22.69 -11.28 42.18
CA PRO A 147 -23.83 -10.92 43.05
C PRO A 147 -24.71 -12.08 43.52
N TYR A 148 -24.76 -13.19 42.77
CA TYR A 148 -25.56 -14.36 43.17
C TYR A 148 -24.85 -15.24 44.22
N PHE A 149 -23.54 -15.02 44.41
CA PHE A 149 -22.72 -15.80 45.34
C PHE A 149 -22.24 -14.98 46.55
N VAL A 150 -22.39 -13.66 46.54
CA VAL A 150 -22.01 -12.76 47.64
C VAL A 150 -23.22 -11.91 48.01
N THR A 151 -23.60 -11.86 49.29
CA THR A 151 -24.74 -11.10 49.84
C THR A 151 -24.61 -9.57 49.73
N ALA A 152 -23.63 -9.07 48.98
CA ALA A 152 -23.42 -7.65 48.73
C ALA A 152 -23.75 -7.34 47.27
N MET A 153 -24.72 -6.44 47.05
CA MET A 153 -24.99 -5.91 45.72
C MET A 153 -23.76 -5.18 45.18
N PRO A 154 -23.29 -5.49 43.95
CA PRO A 154 -22.17 -4.79 43.36
C PRO A 154 -22.55 -3.34 43.09
N ARG A 155 -21.64 -2.40 43.33
CA ARG A 155 -21.71 -1.07 42.72
C ARG A 155 -20.99 -1.14 41.37
N THR A 156 -21.67 -1.54 40.30
CA THR A 156 -21.09 -1.53 38.96
C THR A 156 -21.57 -0.29 38.19
N GLU A 157 -21.09 0.88 38.61
CA GLU A 157 -21.40 2.16 37.95
C GLU A 157 -20.77 2.29 36.54
N PHE A 158 -19.98 1.31 36.04
CA PHE A 158 -19.10 1.54 34.86
C PHE A 158 -19.02 0.41 33.80
N GLY A 159 -19.76 -0.70 33.94
CA GLY A 159 -19.72 -1.85 33.01
C GLY A 159 -20.90 -1.94 32.03
N TRP A 160 -20.71 -2.58 30.87
CA TRP A 160 -21.83 -2.98 29.99
C TRP A 160 -22.78 -3.99 30.69
N THR A 161 -22.33 -4.52 31.82
CA THR A 161 -22.98 -5.47 32.72
C THR A 161 -23.74 -4.81 33.88
N ALA A 162 -23.71 -3.46 34.01
CA ALA A 162 -24.50 -2.71 34.99
C ALA A 162 -26.03 -2.93 34.81
N MET A 163 -26.43 -3.42 33.65
CA MET A 163 -27.81 -3.55 33.16
C MET A 163 -28.57 -4.77 33.71
N PHE A 164 -27.99 -5.51 34.66
CA PHE A 164 -28.54 -6.73 35.25
C PHE A 164 -29.00 -6.58 36.70
N GLN A 165 -28.97 -5.36 37.24
CA GLN A 165 -29.43 -5.12 38.60
C GLN A 165 -30.94 -4.91 38.58
N VAL A 166 -31.66 -5.83 39.22
CA VAL A 166 -33.09 -5.67 39.48
C VAL A 166 -33.36 -5.83 40.97
N LEU A 167 -34.28 -4.99 41.41
CA LEU A 167 -34.96 -4.87 42.70
C LEU A 167 -34.71 -5.97 43.74
N PRO A 168 -34.44 -5.60 45.01
CA PRO A 168 -34.39 -6.52 46.14
C PRO A 168 -35.64 -7.42 46.29
N GLU A 169 -36.76 -6.99 45.70
CA GLU A 169 -38.07 -7.65 45.75
C GLU A 169 -38.24 -8.76 44.70
N LEU A 170 -37.32 -8.90 43.74
CA LEU A 170 -37.42 -9.91 42.68
C LEU A 170 -36.88 -11.27 43.12
N ARG A 171 -37.63 -12.34 42.83
CA ARG A 171 -37.18 -13.72 43.02
C ARG A 171 -35.93 -14.03 42.20
N TRP A 172 -34.94 -14.69 42.80
CA TRP A 172 -33.64 -14.97 42.16
C TRP A 172 -33.77 -15.90 40.94
N GLU A 173 -34.74 -16.83 40.92
CA GLU A 173 -34.97 -17.74 39.80
C GLU A 173 -35.43 -16.99 38.54
N LEU A 174 -36.31 -16.01 38.75
CA LEU A 174 -36.82 -15.15 37.69
C LEU A 174 -35.73 -14.20 37.18
N ASN A 175 -34.87 -13.70 38.07
CA ASN A 175 -33.73 -12.88 37.69
C ASN A 175 -32.74 -13.67 36.82
N LEU A 176 -32.43 -14.92 37.20
CA LEU A 176 -31.58 -15.80 36.41
C LEU A 176 -32.18 -16.09 35.03
N LEU A 177 -33.49 -16.28 34.94
CA LEU A 177 -34.19 -16.48 33.67
C LEU A 177 -34.05 -15.25 32.75
N LEU A 178 -34.31 -14.05 33.26
CA LEU A 178 -34.16 -12.79 32.53
C LEU A 178 -32.72 -12.63 32.01
N LEU A 179 -31.74 -12.93 32.86
CA LEU A 179 -30.32 -12.86 32.55
C LEU A 179 -29.93 -13.83 31.41
N VAL A 180 -30.42 -15.07 31.42
CA VAL A 180 -30.12 -16.06 30.37
C VAL A 180 -30.62 -15.60 29.01
N PHE A 181 -31.85 -15.08 28.93
CA PHE A 181 -32.41 -14.60 27.65
C PHE A 181 -31.68 -13.35 27.14
N ALA A 182 -31.32 -12.47 28.05
CA ALA A 182 -30.48 -11.32 27.77
C ALA A 182 -29.10 -11.72 27.18
N LEU A 183 -28.41 -12.66 27.83
CA LEU A 183 -27.13 -13.18 27.38
C LEU A 183 -27.24 -13.94 26.06
N ALA A 184 -28.36 -14.63 25.79
CA ALA A 184 -28.60 -15.27 24.51
C ALA A 184 -28.70 -14.26 23.35
N ALA A 185 -29.35 -13.12 23.56
CA ALA A 185 -29.41 -12.05 22.56
C ALA A 185 -28.04 -11.41 22.32
N GLN A 186 -27.27 -11.14 23.39
CA GLN A 186 -25.89 -10.65 23.29
C GLN A 186 -24.99 -11.66 22.56
N PHE A 187 -25.08 -12.94 22.90
CA PHE A 187 -24.34 -14.01 22.24
C PHE A 187 -24.64 -14.06 20.74
N ALA A 188 -25.90 -13.94 20.34
CA ALA A 188 -26.29 -13.92 18.93
C ALA A 188 -25.69 -12.71 18.18
N ALA A 189 -25.69 -11.52 18.81
CA ALA A 189 -25.07 -10.33 18.22
C ALA A 189 -23.54 -10.49 18.06
N VAL A 190 -22.85 -10.99 19.09
CA VAL A 190 -21.41 -11.26 19.04
C VAL A 190 -21.10 -12.30 17.97
N LEU A 191 -21.88 -13.38 17.90
CA LEU A 191 -21.69 -14.44 16.91
C LEU A 191 -21.84 -13.92 15.48
N LEU A 192 -22.83 -13.07 15.19
CA LEU A 192 -22.97 -12.44 13.88
C LEU A 192 -21.75 -11.56 13.53
N GLY A 193 -21.24 -10.79 14.50
CA GLY A 193 -20.01 -10.01 14.34
C GLY A 193 -18.79 -10.89 14.05
N MET A 194 -18.60 -11.97 14.80
CA MET A 194 -17.48 -12.91 14.61
C MET A 194 -17.57 -13.67 13.29
N LEU A 195 -18.78 -14.04 12.86
CA LEU A 195 -19.00 -14.61 11.53
C LEU A 195 -18.66 -13.61 10.42
N ALA A 196 -19.04 -12.33 10.57
CA ALA A 196 -18.71 -11.30 9.60
C ALA A 196 -17.19 -11.13 9.46
N ILE A 197 -16.48 -11.01 10.58
CA ILE A 197 -15.01 -10.94 10.61
C ILE A 197 -14.40 -12.18 9.95
N ALA A 198 -14.90 -13.38 10.26
CA ALA A 198 -14.40 -14.62 9.67
C ALA A 198 -14.60 -14.67 8.14
N VAL A 199 -15.77 -14.26 7.64
CA VAL A 199 -16.03 -14.19 6.19
C VAL A 199 -15.11 -13.17 5.51
N MET A 200 -15.00 -11.95 6.06
CA MET A 200 -14.12 -10.91 5.52
C MET A 200 -12.66 -11.36 5.51
N PHE A 201 -12.20 -11.99 6.59
CA PHE A 201 -10.85 -12.53 6.68
C PHE A 201 -10.59 -13.60 5.61
N ARG A 202 -11.51 -14.56 5.44
CA ARG A 202 -11.37 -15.60 4.41
C ARG A 202 -11.42 -15.03 3.00
N HIS A 203 -12.29 -14.05 2.76
CA HIS A 203 -12.37 -13.32 1.50
C HIS A 203 -11.05 -12.61 1.19
N ASN A 204 -10.51 -11.84 2.15
CA ASN A 204 -9.29 -11.05 1.93
C ASN A 204 -8.04 -11.92 1.82
N LEU A 205 -7.95 -13.00 2.60
CA LEU A 205 -6.88 -13.99 2.48
C LEU A 205 -6.95 -14.73 1.15
N PHE A 206 -8.17 -15.03 0.66
CA PHE A 206 -8.35 -15.58 -0.68
C PHE A 206 -7.93 -14.59 -1.75
N PHE A 207 -8.31 -13.32 -1.63
CA PHE A 207 -7.90 -12.27 -2.55
C PHE A 207 -6.37 -12.19 -2.66
N LEU A 208 -5.69 -11.99 -1.54
CA LEU A 208 -4.22 -11.89 -1.49
C LEU A 208 -3.52 -13.16 -1.99
N GLY A 209 -4.01 -14.33 -1.60
CA GLY A 209 -3.41 -15.62 -1.99
C GLY A 209 -3.70 -16.06 -3.42
N ASN A 210 -4.54 -15.35 -4.17
CA ASN A 210 -4.80 -15.58 -5.58
C ASN A 210 -4.30 -14.44 -6.47
N ILE A 211 -3.58 -13.45 -5.94
CA ILE A 211 -2.81 -12.55 -6.79
C ILE A 211 -1.66 -13.33 -7.41
N TYR A 212 -1.44 -13.14 -8.70
CA TYR A 212 -0.39 -13.84 -9.42
C TYR A 212 0.97 -13.55 -8.77
N GLN A 213 1.67 -14.63 -8.42
CA GLN A 213 3.06 -14.60 -8.02
C GLN A 213 3.82 -15.68 -8.77
N ARG A 214 4.93 -15.32 -9.42
CA ARG A 214 5.78 -16.26 -10.19
C ARG A 214 6.17 -17.47 -9.35
N ARG A 215 6.50 -17.28 -8.07
CA ARG A 215 6.86 -18.37 -7.14
C ARG A 215 5.72 -19.33 -6.78
N TRP A 216 4.46 -18.98 -7.06
CA TRP A 216 3.27 -19.77 -6.69
C TRP A 216 2.55 -20.39 -7.88
N ALA A 217 2.71 -19.83 -9.08
CA ALA A 217 2.02 -20.26 -10.27
C ALA A 217 2.85 -21.32 -11.02
N SER A 218 2.33 -22.55 -11.09
CA SER A 218 2.84 -23.58 -12.00
C SER A 218 2.57 -23.18 -13.46
N GLU A 219 3.38 -23.66 -14.40
CA GLU A 219 3.14 -23.45 -15.84
C GLU A 219 1.73 -23.92 -16.23
N GLY A 220 0.96 -23.06 -16.91
CA GLY A 220 -0.43 -23.33 -17.33
C GLY A 220 -1.53 -22.96 -16.33
N GLU A 221 -1.22 -22.61 -15.06
CA GLU A 221 -2.25 -22.23 -14.07
C GLU A 221 -2.49 -20.72 -13.94
N GLN A 222 -1.83 -19.90 -14.77
CA GLN A 222 -1.84 -18.44 -14.67
C GLN A 222 -3.25 -17.82 -14.80
N ALA A 223 -4.11 -18.45 -15.60
CA ALA A 223 -5.48 -18.01 -15.84
C ALA A 223 -6.35 -17.97 -14.57
N ARG A 224 -5.98 -18.69 -13.51
CA ARG A 224 -6.72 -18.74 -12.24
C ARG A 224 -6.35 -17.61 -11.27
N PHE A 225 -5.27 -16.87 -11.55
CA PHE A 225 -4.76 -15.83 -10.66
C PHE A 225 -5.22 -14.43 -11.09
N PHE A 226 -5.31 -13.52 -10.12
CA PHE A 226 -5.58 -12.12 -10.32
C PHE A 226 -4.31 -11.41 -10.80
N GLN A 227 -4.40 -10.87 -12.01
CA GLN A 227 -3.29 -10.17 -12.66
C GLN A 227 -3.33 -8.69 -12.29
N ILE A 228 -2.18 -8.14 -11.89
CA ILE A 228 -2.04 -6.70 -11.61
C ILE A 228 -1.89 -5.93 -12.93
N ASN A 229 -2.58 -4.80 -13.06
CA ASN A 229 -2.41 -3.88 -14.18
C ASN A 229 -1.72 -2.57 -13.75
N PRO A 230 -0.42 -2.37 -14.02
CA PRO A 230 0.29 -1.16 -13.65
C PRO A 230 -0.14 0.07 -14.48
N LYS A 231 -0.74 -0.14 -15.66
CA LYS A 231 -1.25 0.92 -16.55
C LYS A 231 -2.70 1.33 -16.25
N ASP A 232 -3.27 0.88 -15.14
CA ASP A 232 -4.65 1.22 -14.77
C ASP A 232 -4.82 2.73 -14.54
N VAL A 233 -5.67 3.34 -15.37
CA VAL A 233 -6.02 4.77 -15.32
C VAL A 233 -6.56 5.17 -13.94
N ASN A 234 -7.25 4.24 -13.26
CA ASN A 234 -7.87 4.47 -11.97
C ASN A 234 -6.89 4.31 -10.79
N ARG A 235 -5.64 3.91 -11.06
CA ARG A 235 -4.59 3.71 -10.05
C ARG A 235 -4.98 2.72 -8.95
N CYS A 236 -5.69 1.66 -9.31
CA CYS A 236 -6.10 0.59 -8.39
C CYS A 236 -5.76 -0.81 -8.94
N PHE A 237 -4.65 -0.92 -9.67
CA PHE A 237 -4.08 -2.18 -10.15
C PHE A 237 -5.01 -3.01 -11.06
N GLY A 238 -6.07 -2.42 -11.61
CA GLY A 238 -7.10 -3.14 -12.36
C GLY A 238 -8.15 -3.82 -11.46
N PHE A 239 -8.10 -3.63 -10.14
CA PHE A 239 -9.03 -4.24 -9.18
C PHE A 239 -10.28 -3.41 -8.90
N ARG A 240 -10.66 -2.51 -9.83
CA ARG A 240 -11.79 -1.59 -9.66
C ARG A 240 -13.11 -2.32 -9.37
N ILE A 241 -13.33 -3.50 -9.96
CA ILE A 241 -14.55 -4.29 -9.74
C ILE A 241 -14.63 -4.80 -8.29
N ALA A 242 -13.50 -5.22 -7.72
CA ALA A 242 -13.43 -5.71 -6.35
C ALA A 242 -13.71 -4.63 -5.28
N ASN A 243 -13.70 -3.34 -5.66
CA ASN A 243 -14.05 -2.24 -4.75
C ASN A 243 -15.45 -2.37 -4.16
N VAL A 244 -16.39 -3.01 -4.85
CA VAL A 244 -17.73 -3.25 -4.29
C VAL A 244 -17.64 -4.08 -3.01
N ALA A 245 -16.85 -5.16 -3.03
CA ALA A 245 -16.63 -6.02 -1.88
C ALA A 245 -15.82 -5.32 -0.79
N PHE A 246 -14.72 -4.66 -1.12
CA PHE A 246 -13.87 -4.00 -0.13
C PHE A 246 -14.55 -2.78 0.52
N ASN A 247 -15.27 -1.96 -0.26
CA ASN A 247 -16.04 -0.84 0.32
C ASN A 247 -17.17 -1.34 1.23
N ALA A 248 -17.78 -2.50 0.93
CA ALA A 248 -18.77 -3.09 1.82
C ALA A 248 -18.14 -3.48 3.17
N GLN A 249 -16.90 -3.96 3.19
CA GLN A 249 -16.18 -4.24 4.45
C GLN A 249 -15.87 -2.96 5.23
N VAL A 250 -15.45 -1.90 4.54
CA VAL A 250 -15.25 -0.57 5.15
C VAL A 250 -16.56 -0.05 5.75
N LEU A 251 -17.66 -0.13 5.00
CA LEU A 251 -18.99 0.25 5.49
C LEU A 251 -19.39 -0.58 6.72
N ALA A 252 -19.11 -1.88 6.72
CA ALA A 252 -19.37 -2.74 7.87
C ALA A 252 -18.60 -2.27 9.11
N LEU A 253 -17.32 -1.93 8.96
CA LEU A 253 -16.50 -1.39 10.04
C LEU A 253 -17.05 -0.05 10.54
N MET A 254 -17.43 0.85 9.63
CA MET A 254 -18.02 2.15 9.99
C MET A 254 -19.34 2.01 10.74
N ILE A 255 -20.25 1.14 10.29
CA ILE A 255 -21.53 0.85 10.96
C ILE A 255 -21.26 0.25 12.35
N ALA A 256 -20.34 -0.71 12.45
CA ALA A 256 -19.96 -1.31 13.72
C ALA A 256 -19.37 -0.28 14.70
N GLY A 257 -18.49 0.60 14.20
CA GLY A 257 -17.88 1.67 15.00
C GLY A 257 -18.89 2.68 15.51
N ALA A 258 -19.80 3.11 14.64
CA ALA A 258 -20.90 3.99 15.03
C ALA A 258 -21.83 3.33 16.06
N ALA A 259 -22.14 2.04 15.88
CA ALA A 259 -22.96 1.29 16.83
C ALA A 259 -22.27 1.12 18.18
N MET A 260 -20.97 0.81 18.20
CA MET A 260 -20.18 0.71 19.43
C MET A 260 -20.10 2.06 20.16
N PHE A 261 -19.86 3.14 19.43
CA PHE A 261 -19.87 4.50 19.97
C PHE A 261 -21.24 4.83 20.57
N LEU A 262 -22.31 4.73 19.77
CA LEU A 262 -23.66 5.06 20.20
C LEU A 262 -24.10 4.22 21.41
N SER A 263 -23.85 2.91 21.39
CA SER A 263 -24.19 2.02 22.51
C SER A 263 -23.46 2.41 23.79
N ARG A 264 -22.17 2.74 23.71
CA ARG A 264 -21.40 3.13 24.90
C ARG A 264 -21.91 4.42 25.53
N TYR A 265 -22.21 5.43 24.71
CA TYR A 265 -22.66 6.73 25.21
C TYR A 265 -24.13 6.73 25.63
N ALA A 266 -25.01 6.05 24.90
CA ALA A 266 -26.42 5.90 25.27
C ALA A 266 -26.58 5.35 26.69
N ASN A 267 -25.72 4.41 27.10
CA ASN A 267 -25.68 3.87 28.46
C ASN A 267 -25.30 4.87 29.52
N ALA A 268 -24.27 5.66 29.26
CA ALA A 268 -23.83 6.67 30.21
C ALA A 268 -24.87 7.77 30.39
N PHE A 269 -25.59 8.15 29.32
CA PHE A 269 -26.67 9.13 29.39
C PHE A 269 -27.92 8.61 30.12
N ALA A 270 -28.28 7.35 29.91
CA ALA A 270 -29.53 6.79 30.40
C ALA A 270 -29.56 6.46 31.89
N SER A 271 -28.43 6.04 32.47
CA SER A 271 -28.37 5.65 33.89
C SER A 271 -28.50 6.84 34.85
N SER A 272 -28.59 8.09 34.35
CA SER A 272 -28.45 9.26 35.22
C SER A 272 -29.75 9.93 35.66
N GLY A 273 -30.88 9.86 34.93
CA GLY A 273 -32.17 10.51 35.30
C GLY A 273 -32.15 12.03 35.61
N GLN A 274 -30.97 12.61 35.78
CA GLN A 274 -30.60 13.94 36.19
C GLN A 274 -29.22 14.20 35.56
N VAL A 275 -29.20 15.05 34.54
CA VAL A 275 -27.99 15.49 33.85
C VAL A 275 -26.92 16.05 34.81
N SER A 276 -27.32 16.49 36.01
CA SER A 276 -26.46 17.06 37.06
C SER A 276 -25.58 16.06 37.82
N GLU A 277 -25.93 14.78 37.92
CA GLU A 277 -25.10 13.78 38.61
C GLU A 277 -24.08 13.11 37.69
N LEU A 278 -24.39 13.03 36.39
CA LEU A 278 -23.46 12.61 35.34
C LEU A 278 -22.24 13.55 35.24
N LEU A 279 -22.41 14.81 35.69
CA LEU A 279 -21.38 15.87 35.82
C LEU A 279 -20.44 15.71 37.03
N ARG A 280 -20.71 14.76 37.94
CA ARG A 280 -19.84 14.53 39.11
C ARG A 280 -18.96 13.32 38.85
N TRP A 281 -17.77 13.56 38.30
CA TRP A 281 -16.66 12.63 38.50
C TRP A 281 -16.42 12.52 40.01
N PRO A 282 -16.55 11.35 40.65
CA PRO A 282 -16.29 11.25 42.09
C PRO A 282 -14.84 11.69 42.35
N PRO A 283 -14.58 12.64 43.26
CA PRO A 283 -13.24 13.20 43.49
C PRO A 283 -12.17 12.16 43.81
N SER A 284 -12.60 10.96 44.22
CA SER A 284 -11.78 9.83 44.64
C SER A 284 -11.38 8.86 43.52
N MET A 285 -11.89 9.01 42.29
CA MET A 285 -11.48 8.12 41.18
C MET A 285 -10.29 8.73 40.42
N PRO A 286 -9.17 8.00 40.26
CA PRO A 286 -8.07 8.47 39.42
C PRO A 286 -8.57 8.67 37.99
N ALA A 287 -8.07 9.71 37.30
CA ALA A 287 -8.45 10.08 35.92
C ALA A 287 -8.31 8.92 34.89
N PHE A 288 -7.66 7.82 35.28
CA PHE A 288 -7.51 6.59 34.54
C PHE A 288 -7.85 5.38 35.44
N SER A 289 -9.11 4.98 35.50
CA SER A 289 -9.47 3.63 35.94
C SER A 289 -9.01 2.65 34.86
N PHE A 290 -8.26 1.60 35.23
CA PHE A 290 -7.83 0.57 34.27
C PHE A 290 -9.03 -0.01 33.49
N PRO A 291 -8.92 -0.28 32.18
CA PRO A 291 -10.05 -0.76 31.40
C PRO A 291 -10.52 -2.13 31.88
N LEU A 292 -11.84 -2.34 31.92
CA LEU A 292 -12.43 -3.65 32.23
C LEU A 292 -11.95 -4.70 31.23
N PRO A 293 -11.84 -5.99 31.59
CA PRO A 293 -11.45 -7.06 30.66
C PRO A 293 -12.25 -7.07 29.34
N SER A 294 -13.56 -6.79 29.39
CA SER A 294 -14.39 -6.68 28.18
C SER A 294 -14.14 -5.44 27.34
N GLN A 295 -13.67 -4.33 27.92
CA GLN A 295 -13.23 -3.16 27.15
C GLN A 295 -11.95 -3.46 26.36
N TRP A 296 -11.02 -4.22 26.96
CA TRP A 296 -9.84 -4.73 26.26
C TRP A 296 -10.22 -5.67 25.13
N LEU A 297 -11.08 -6.66 25.39
CA LEU A 297 -11.53 -7.62 24.39
C LEU A 297 -12.25 -6.93 23.22
N MET A 298 -13.11 -5.96 23.50
CA MET A 298 -13.83 -5.20 22.47
C MET A 298 -12.87 -4.33 21.65
N SER A 299 -11.93 -3.63 22.31
CA SER A 299 -10.94 -2.79 21.63
C SER A 299 -9.97 -3.62 20.79
N LEU A 300 -9.59 -4.81 21.27
CA LEU A 300 -8.79 -5.78 20.51
C LEU A 300 -9.58 -6.32 19.31
N ALA A 301 -10.84 -6.72 19.50
CA ALA A 301 -11.70 -7.18 18.42
C ALA A 301 -11.88 -6.10 17.34
N TRP A 302 -11.98 -4.83 17.74
CA TRP A 302 -12.02 -3.68 16.85
C TRP A 302 -10.73 -3.53 16.02
N LEU A 303 -9.56 -3.62 16.65
CA LEU A 303 -8.28 -3.61 15.93
C LEU A 303 -8.11 -4.81 15.00
N VAL A 304 -8.56 -5.99 15.41
CA VAL A 304 -8.58 -7.18 14.55
C VAL A 304 -9.49 -6.95 13.36
N ALA A 305 -10.69 -6.39 13.55
CA ALA A 305 -11.59 -6.04 12.46
C ALA A 305 -10.96 -5.02 11.51
N LEU A 306 -10.32 -3.97 12.03
CA LEU A 306 -9.55 -3.02 11.22
C LEU A 306 -8.45 -3.74 10.43
N ALA A 307 -7.65 -4.60 11.06
CA ALA A 307 -6.57 -5.33 10.40
C ALA A 307 -7.10 -6.25 9.29
N VAL A 308 -8.21 -6.95 9.53
CA VAL A 308 -8.89 -7.77 8.53
C VAL A 308 -9.36 -6.92 7.35
N VAL A 309 -10.09 -5.84 7.63
CA VAL A 309 -10.59 -4.91 6.60
C VAL A 309 -9.43 -4.29 5.84
N ALA A 310 -8.27 -4.07 6.48
CA ALA A 310 -7.02 -3.52 5.96
C ALA A 310 -6.10 -4.52 5.23
N MET A 311 -6.46 -5.80 5.14
CA MET A 311 -5.61 -6.81 4.48
C MET A 311 -5.32 -6.51 3.00
N PRO A 312 -6.28 -6.06 2.17
CA PRO A 312 -6.01 -5.66 0.79
C PRO A 312 -4.87 -4.65 0.58
N ALA A 313 -4.47 -3.87 1.58
CA ALA A 313 -3.29 -2.99 1.50
C ALA A 313 -1.99 -3.76 1.26
N MET A 314 -1.96 -5.04 1.63
CA MET A 314 -0.76 -5.86 1.62
C MET A 314 -0.37 -6.34 0.21
N VAL A 315 -1.13 -5.99 -0.83
CA VAL A 315 -0.83 -6.36 -2.24
C VAL A 315 0.63 -6.09 -2.59
N LYS A 316 1.12 -4.87 -2.30
CA LYS A 316 2.51 -4.49 -2.59
C LYS A 316 3.52 -5.23 -1.68
N LEU A 317 3.11 -5.72 -0.52
CA LEU A 317 4.02 -6.41 0.41
C LEU A 317 4.07 -7.93 0.19
N LEU A 318 3.23 -8.48 -0.70
CA LEU A 318 3.12 -9.92 -0.92
C LEU A 318 4.48 -10.64 -1.15
N PRO A 319 5.41 -10.13 -1.99
CA PRO A 319 6.70 -10.80 -2.21
C PRO A 319 7.58 -10.89 -0.97
N GLN A 320 7.37 -10.00 0.01
CA GLN A 320 8.12 -9.95 1.27
C GLN A 320 7.52 -10.85 2.35
N ILE A 321 6.25 -11.23 2.22
CA ILE A 321 5.60 -12.12 3.18
C ILE A 321 6.19 -13.53 2.98
N PRO A 322 6.82 -14.12 4.02
CA PRO A 322 7.35 -15.47 3.93
C PRO A 322 6.23 -16.44 3.55
N GLY A 323 6.36 -17.04 2.36
CA GLY A 323 5.43 -18.04 1.84
C GLY A 323 6.07 -19.42 1.85
N ARG A 324 5.28 -20.45 2.20
CA ARG A 324 5.56 -21.90 2.09
C ARG A 324 6.96 -22.28 1.58
N GLY A 325 7.97 -22.19 2.46
CA GLY A 325 9.30 -22.78 2.22
C GLY A 325 10.18 -22.10 1.17
N ALA A 326 9.87 -20.90 0.68
CA ALA A 326 10.75 -20.17 -0.23
C ALA A 326 11.77 -19.32 0.55
N GLU A 327 13.05 -19.40 0.17
CA GLU A 327 14.12 -18.52 0.66
C GLU A 327 13.78 -17.04 0.38
N ARG A 328 14.37 -16.13 1.18
CA ARG A 328 14.26 -14.69 0.91
C ARG A 328 14.89 -14.42 -0.45
N VAL A 329 14.06 -14.06 -1.44
CA VAL A 329 14.47 -13.64 -2.78
C VAL A 329 15.41 -12.44 -2.64
N ASP A 330 16.47 -12.39 -3.45
CA ASP A 330 17.34 -11.23 -3.56
C ASP A 330 16.52 -10.02 -4.05
N LEU A 331 16.31 -9.03 -3.17
CA LEU A 331 15.28 -7.99 -3.32
C LEU A 331 15.73 -6.83 -4.23
N SER A 332 16.19 -7.14 -5.44
CA SER A 332 16.30 -6.13 -6.48
C SER A 332 14.92 -5.72 -7.00
N ILE A 333 14.78 -4.49 -7.50
CA ILE A 333 13.54 -3.99 -8.11
C ILE A 333 13.04 -4.89 -9.24
N SER A 334 13.98 -5.48 -10.00
CA SER A 334 13.69 -6.41 -11.10
C SER A 334 13.04 -7.68 -10.56
N ASN A 335 13.69 -8.37 -9.62
CA ASN A 335 13.18 -9.60 -9.02
C ASN A 335 11.82 -9.37 -8.34
N TYR A 336 11.65 -8.24 -7.66
CA TYR A 336 10.39 -7.87 -7.02
C TYR A 336 9.24 -7.72 -8.04
N LEU A 337 9.45 -7.02 -9.16
CA LEU A 337 8.40 -6.82 -10.16
C LEU A 337 8.10 -8.10 -10.95
N HIS A 338 9.12 -8.91 -11.27
CA HIS A 338 8.94 -10.20 -11.94
C HIS A 338 8.18 -11.23 -11.10
N GLU A 339 7.95 -10.99 -9.81
CA GLU A 339 6.99 -11.79 -9.06
C GLU A 339 5.56 -11.54 -9.52
N PHE A 340 5.21 -10.30 -9.86
CA PHE A 340 3.84 -9.94 -10.25
C PHE A 340 3.56 -10.06 -11.75
N PHE A 341 4.61 -10.18 -12.57
CA PHE A 341 4.48 -10.25 -14.03
C PHE A 341 5.22 -11.48 -14.55
N SER A 342 4.52 -12.30 -15.35
CA SER A 342 5.21 -13.33 -16.12
C SER A 342 6.06 -12.69 -17.22
N ASP A 343 7.09 -13.40 -17.69
CA ASP A 343 8.00 -12.89 -18.73
C ASP A 343 7.24 -12.55 -20.03
N GLN A 344 6.11 -13.22 -20.31
CA GLN A 344 5.24 -12.93 -21.46
C GLN A 344 4.26 -11.78 -21.24
N ALA A 345 3.88 -11.51 -19.98
CA ALA A 345 2.92 -10.48 -19.61
C ALA A 345 3.58 -9.16 -19.20
N TRP A 346 4.90 -9.05 -19.38
CA TRP A 346 5.64 -7.82 -19.06
C TRP A 346 5.09 -6.63 -19.86
N PRO A 347 4.92 -5.44 -19.23
CA PRO A 347 4.41 -4.26 -19.93
C PRO A 347 5.27 -3.87 -21.13
N LYS A 348 4.64 -3.67 -22.29
CA LYS A 348 5.33 -3.24 -23.52
C LYS A 348 5.08 -1.78 -23.86
N ASP A 349 6.08 -1.13 -24.44
CA ASP A 349 6.00 0.24 -24.95
C ASP A 349 5.18 0.32 -26.25
N LYS A 350 5.01 1.53 -26.80
CA LYS A 350 4.25 1.73 -28.05
C LYS A 350 4.91 1.04 -29.27
N SER A 351 6.20 0.73 -29.19
CA SER A 351 6.95 0.02 -30.23
C SER A 351 6.93 -1.50 -30.07
N GLY A 352 6.29 -2.02 -29.01
CA GLY A 352 6.20 -3.45 -28.72
C GLY A 352 7.42 -4.02 -27.99
N ARG A 353 8.34 -3.17 -27.49
CA ARG A 353 9.49 -3.57 -26.68
C ARG A 353 9.13 -3.57 -25.20
N ASP A 354 9.83 -4.37 -24.41
CA ASP A 354 9.61 -4.45 -22.96
C ASP A 354 9.96 -3.11 -22.30
N GLU A 355 9.07 -2.64 -21.43
CA GLU A 355 9.29 -1.40 -20.68
C GLU A 355 10.40 -1.60 -19.63
N PRO A 356 11.19 -0.57 -19.33
CA PRO A 356 12.21 -0.62 -18.29
C PRO A 356 11.59 -0.89 -16.91
N HIS A 357 12.29 -1.66 -16.06
CA HIS A 357 11.86 -1.94 -14.69
C HIS A 357 11.57 -0.67 -13.89
N GLN A 358 12.35 0.40 -14.08
CA GLN A 358 12.15 1.68 -13.40
C GLN A 358 10.80 2.32 -13.76
N LEU A 359 10.40 2.27 -15.04
CA LEU A 359 9.13 2.83 -15.49
C LEU A 359 7.94 2.04 -14.93
N VAL A 360 8.06 0.71 -14.94
CA VAL A 360 7.04 -0.16 -14.36
C VAL A 360 6.95 0.07 -12.85
N ALA A 361 8.09 0.22 -12.16
CA ALA A 361 8.14 0.52 -10.73
C ALA A 361 7.47 1.85 -10.37
N MET A 362 7.76 2.93 -11.13
CA MET A 362 7.13 4.23 -10.90
C MET A 362 5.60 4.17 -11.06
N ARG A 363 5.12 3.51 -12.12
CA ARG A 363 3.67 3.29 -12.32
C ARG A 363 3.08 2.41 -11.21
N PHE A 364 3.80 1.38 -10.79
CA PHE A 364 3.41 0.53 -9.67
C PHE A 364 3.33 1.33 -8.35
N ALA A 365 4.25 2.28 -8.12
CA ALA A 365 4.25 3.17 -6.96
C ALA A 365 3.05 4.11 -6.95
N GLN A 366 2.65 4.63 -8.12
CA GLN A 366 1.49 5.52 -8.28
C GLN A 366 0.13 4.83 -8.04
N ASN A 367 0.07 3.52 -8.19
CA ASN A 367 -1.12 2.76 -7.82
C ASN A 367 -1.30 2.81 -6.30
N SER A 368 -2.55 2.94 -5.86
CA SER A 368 -2.89 3.03 -4.44
C SER A 368 -2.53 1.73 -3.71
N PHE A 369 -2.08 1.81 -2.46
CA PHE A 369 -1.96 0.61 -1.63
C PHE A 369 -3.33 -0.04 -1.42
N TRP A 370 -4.36 0.80 -1.33
CA TRP A 370 -5.73 0.40 -1.13
C TRP A 370 -6.53 0.40 -2.44
N PRO A 371 -7.37 -0.63 -2.72
CA PRO A 371 -8.22 -0.65 -3.92
C PRO A 371 -9.10 0.61 -4.11
N THR A 372 -9.39 1.32 -3.01
CA THR A 372 -10.30 2.49 -2.96
C THR A 372 -9.57 3.84 -2.83
N GLY A 373 -8.23 3.84 -2.89
CA GLY A 373 -7.40 5.03 -2.86
C GLY A 373 -6.82 5.39 -1.48
N ASP A 374 -5.61 5.96 -1.47
CA ASP A 374 -4.86 6.24 -0.23
C ASP A 374 -5.55 7.26 0.68
N ASN A 375 -6.24 8.27 0.14
CA ASN A 375 -6.93 9.29 0.96
C ASN A 375 -8.10 8.70 1.75
N ARG A 376 -8.90 7.84 1.12
CA ARG A 376 -10.03 7.15 1.76
C ARG A 376 -9.53 6.17 2.81
N ALA A 377 -8.46 5.44 2.50
CA ALA A 377 -7.78 4.60 3.48
C ALA A 377 -7.27 5.44 4.66
N GLY A 378 -6.65 6.59 4.42
CA GLY A 378 -6.18 7.49 5.46
C GLY A 378 -7.29 7.91 6.43
N LEU A 379 -8.46 8.32 5.92
CA LEU A 379 -9.62 8.65 6.75
C LEU A 379 -10.11 7.44 7.55
N LEU A 380 -10.18 6.26 6.93
CA LEU A 380 -10.59 5.04 7.61
C LEU A 380 -9.69 4.71 8.80
N PHE A 381 -8.38 4.70 8.61
CA PHE A 381 -7.42 4.43 9.68
C PHE A 381 -7.48 5.48 10.79
N PHE A 382 -7.65 6.76 10.44
CA PHE A 382 -7.86 7.82 11.42
C PHE A 382 -9.08 7.53 12.31
N PHE A 383 -10.26 7.33 11.72
CA PHE A 383 -11.48 7.09 12.48
C PHE A 383 -11.41 5.78 13.26
N ALA A 384 -10.80 4.74 12.70
CA ALA A 384 -10.66 3.47 13.39
C ALA A 384 -9.74 3.56 14.62
N TYR A 385 -8.61 4.25 14.54
CA TYR A 385 -7.77 4.50 15.71
C TYR A 385 -8.44 5.43 16.71
N TRP A 386 -9.20 6.41 16.25
CA TRP A 386 -9.94 7.30 17.14
C TRP A 386 -11.03 6.54 17.92
N ILE A 387 -11.81 5.70 17.24
CA ILE A 387 -12.81 4.83 17.88
C ILE A 387 -12.12 3.86 18.85
N PHE A 388 -11.00 3.25 18.47
CA PHE A 388 -10.21 2.40 19.35
C PHE A 388 -9.82 3.10 20.66
N LEU A 389 -9.33 4.34 20.57
CA LEU A 389 -8.93 5.11 21.75
C LEU A 389 -10.15 5.45 22.62
N VAL A 390 -11.26 5.86 22.01
CA VAL A 390 -12.52 6.15 22.72
C VAL A 390 -13.08 4.89 23.40
N THR A 391 -12.96 3.71 22.77
CA THR A 391 -13.46 2.45 23.33
C THR A 391 -12.57 1.91 24.45
N LEU A 392 -11.25 2.10 24.34
CA LEU A 392 -10.27 1.66 25.31
C LEU A 392 -10.22 2.58 26.53
N LEU A 393 -10.27 3.89 26.30
CA LEU A 393 -10.16 4.95 27.30
C LEU A 393 -11.37 5.89 27.18
N PRO A 394 -12.52 5.54 27.79
CA PRO A 394 -13.73 6.35 27.66
C PRO A 394 -13.50 7.75 28.26
N PRO A 395 -13.83 8.83 27.52
CA PRO A 395 -13.61 10.18 27.99
C PRO A 395 -14.59 10.55 29.12
N PRO A 396 -14.21 11.49 30.00
CA PRO A 396 -15.03 11.93 31.13
C PRO A 396 -16.25 12.71 30.62
N LEU A 397 -17.44 12.11 30.71
CA LEU A 397 -18.69 12.73 30.26
C LEU A 397 -19.18 13.86 31.17
N GLY A 398 -18.74 13.83 32.43
CA GLY A 398 -19.19 14.77 33.45
C GLY A 398 -18.53 16.14 33.44
N ASN A 399 -17.65 16.42 32.48
CA ASN A 399 -17.07 17.74 32.33
C ASN A 399 -16.92 18.02 30.83
N PRO A 400 -17.72 18.93 30.25
CA PRO A 400 -17.69 19.22 28.82
C PRO A 400 -16.31 19.66 28.32
N GLN A 401 -15.53 20.36 29.16
CA GLN A 401 -14.17 20.78 28.81
C GLN A 401 -13.22 19.57 28.79
N ALA A 402 -13.28 18.71 29.81
CA ALA A 402 -12.46 17.51 29.87
C ALA A 402 -12.81 16.53 28.73
N LEU A 403 -14.10 16.37 28.41
CA LEU A 403 -14.58 15.61 27.26
C LEU A 403 -13.98 16.15 25.95
N ALA A 404 -14.12 17.46 25.72
CA ALA A 404 -13.60 18.10 24.51
C ALA A 404 -12.08 17.91 24.39
N VAL A 405 -11.33 18.12 25.48
CA VAL A 405 -9.88 17.92 25.51
C VAL A 405 -9.53 16.46 25.22
N SER A 406 -10.20 15.47 25.84
CA SER A 406 -9.95 14.05 25.58
C SER A 406 -10.21 13.68 24.12
N LEU A 407 -11.31 14.14 23.52
CA LEU A 407 -11.62 13.84 22.11
C LEU A 407 -10.59 14.45 21.15
N VAL A 408 -10.09 15.66 21.44
CA VAL A 408 -9.01 16.31 20.67
C VAL A 408 -7.69 15.57 20.83
N VAL A 409 -7.32 15.18 22.05
CA VAL A 409 -6.11 14.38 22.31
C VAL A 409 -6.19 13.03 21.58
N PHE A 410 -7.33 12.33 21.64
CA PHE A 410 -7.52 11.08 20.91
C PHE A 410 -7.45 11.29 19.40
N ALA A 411 -7.98 12.39 18.87
CA ALA A 411 -7.87 12.72 17.46
C ALA A 411 -6.40 12.94 17.05
N LEU A 412 -5.62 13.65 17.87
CA LEU A 412 -4.18 13.84 17.63
C LEU A 412 -3.44 12.50 17.65
N LEU A 413 -3.67 11.66 18.66
CA LEU A 413 -3.05 10.34 18.77
C LEU A 413 -3.44 9.43 17.60
N ALA A 414 -4.71 9.43 17.20
CA ALA A 414 -5.18 8.70 16.02
C ALA A 414 -4.54 9.19 14.72
N HIS A 415 -4.31 10.50 14.60
CA HIS A 415 -3.58 11.08 13.47
C HIS A 415 -2.13 10.61 13.43
N ILE A 416 -1.43 10.61 14.58
CA ILE A 416 -0.05 10.12 14.70
C ILE A 416 0.01 8.63 14.38
N ALA A 417 -0.89 7.82 14.96
CA ALA A 417 -0.97 6.38 14.69
C ALA A 417 -1.17 6.10 13.20
N ARG A 418 -2.09 6.81 12.54
CA ARG A 418 -2.29 6.72 11.08
C ARG A 418 -1.00 7.06 10.33
N LEU A 419 -0.32 8.16 10.66
CA LEU A 419 0.93 8.53 10.00
C LEU A 419 2.00 7.45 10.18
N ALA A 420 2.16 6.94 11.40
CA ALA A 420 3.11 5.88 11.72
C ALA A 420 2.83 4.59 10.93
N THR A 421 1.56 4.17 10.82
CA THR A 421 1.17 2.98 10.04
C THR A 421 1.53 3.15 8.57
N PHE A 422 1.17 4.27 7.94
CA PHE A 422 1.49 4.50 6.53
C PHE A 422 2.99 4.69 6.29
N ALA A 423 3.72 5.29 7.24
CA ALA A 423 5.17 5.37 7.20
C ALA A 423 5.80 3.98 7.26
N ALA A 424 5.34 3.10 8.15
CA ALA A 424 5.81 1.71 8.23
C ALA A 424 5.56 0.91 6.94
N LEU A 425 4.38 1.06 6.32
CA LEU A 425 4.06 0.41 5.04
C LEU A 425 4.97 0.89 3.90
N ARG A 426 5.31 2.19 3.88
CA ARG A 426 6.25 2.76 2.91
C ARG A 426 7.67 2.29 3.15
N LEU A 427 8.12 2.28 4.42
CA LEU A 427 9.45 1.82 4.81
C LEU A 427 9.67 0.35 4.39
N ALA A 428 8.64 -0.48 4.53
CA ALA A 428 8.71 -1.88 4.10
C ALA A 428 8.99 -2.02 2.60
N LEU A 429 8.47 -1.13 1.75
CA LEU A 429 8.77 -1.13 0.31
C LEU A 429 10.08 -0.44 -0.04
N SER A 430 10.43 0.66 0.64
CA SER A 430 11.69 1.37 0.36
C SER A 430 12.93 0.53 0.67
N TYR A 431 12.79 -0.49 1.54
CA TYR A 431 13.84 -1.49 1.74
C TYR A 431 14.17 -2.29 0.47
N VAL A 432 13.22 -2.42 -0.47
CA VAL A 432 13.44 -3.05 -1.77
C VAL A 432 14.01 -2.04 -2.75
N ASP A 433 13.31 -0.91 -2.96
CA ASP A 433 13.75 0.18 -3.83
C ASP A 433 12.94 1.46 -3.54
N GLU A 434 13.58 2.63 -3.56
CA GLU A 434 12.90 3.93 -3.36
C GLU A 434 11.89 4.26 -4.47
N LEU A 435 12.08 3.75 -5.69
CA LEU A 435 11.18 3.93 -6.83
C LEU A 435 9.79 3.32 -6.61
N LEU A 436 9.67 2.32 -5.72
CA LEU A 436 8.39 1.70 -5.37
C LEU A 436 7.54 2.59 -4.44
N VAL A 437 8.12 3.67 -3.90
CA VAL A 437 7.47 4.59 -2.94
C VAL A 437 7.36 6.02 -3.48
N THR A 438 8.27 6.45 -4.36
CA THR A 438 8.36 7.81 -4.90
C THR A 438 7.36 8.09 -6.04
N GLY A 439 6.06 7.95 -5.76
CA GLY A 439 5.00 8.13 -6.77
C GLY A 439 4.58 9.58 -7.10
N LYS A 440 5.43 10.60 -6.87
CA LYS A 440 5.02 12.02 -6.98
C LYS A 440 5.34 12.72 -8.30
N ALA A 441 6.23 12.19 -9.15
CA ALA A 441 6.56 12.78 -10.45
C ALA A 441 5.94 11.98 -11.60
N ASP A 442 5.67 12.66 -12.73
CA ASP A 442 5.14 12.04 -13.94
C ASP A 442 6.22 11.12 -14.55
N PRO A 443 5.99 9.79 -14.69
CA PRO A 443 7.01 8.85 -15.13
C PRO A 443 7.48 9.15 -16.54
N ALA A 444 6.63 9.81 -17.36
CA ALA A 444 6.99 10.24 -18.71
C ALA A 444 7.97 11.44 -18.70
N GLN A 445 7.81 12.39 -17.77
CA GLN A 445 8.75 13.51 -17.63
C GLN A 445 10.06 13.11 -16.95
N GLN A 446 10.06 12.03 -16.17
CA GLN A 446 11.27 11.44 -15.58
C GLN A 446 12.00 10.50 -16.53
N LEU A 447 11.33 9.87 -17.50
CA LEU A 447 11.98 8.97 -18.47
C LEU A 447 12.87 9.70 -19.47
N ASP A 448 12.59 10.96 -19.79
CA ASP A 448 13.54 11.82 -20.53
C ASP A 448 14.85 12.03 -19.74
N ARG A 449 14.85 11.74 -18.43
CA ARG A 449 16.06 11.75 -17.57
C ARG A 449 16.60 10.35 -17.26
N VAL A 450 15.87 9.28 -17.57
CA VAL A 450 16.22 7.89 -17.21
C VAL A 450 16.02 6.98 -18.43
N ASP A 451 16.95 7.03 -19.39
CA ASP A 451 17.04 6.04 -20.46
C ASP A 451 17.62 4.70 -19.88
N PRO A 452 17.29 3.50 -20.42
CA PRO A 452 17.57 2.22 -19.77
C PRO A 452 18.90 1.56 -20.18
N ARG A 453 19.74 2.21 -20.99
CA ARG A 453 20.99 1.62 -21.51
C ARG A 453 22.26 1.90 -20.69
N SER A 454 22.12 2.48 -19.51
CA SER A 454 23.23 3.20 -18.87
C SER A 454 24.08 2.52 -17.84
N ASP A 455 23.74 1.30 -17.44
CA ASP A 455 24.32 0.78 -16.20
C ASP A 455 25.81 0.37 -16.31
N ARG A 456 26.48 0.69 -17.44
CA ARG A 456 27.95 0.67 -17.55
C ARG A 456 28.59 1.81 -18.36
N THR A 457 27.83 2.67 -19.04
CA THR A 457 28.40 3.65 -20.00
C THR A 457 28.10 5.11 -19.67
N ARG A 458 27.36 5.40 -18.59
CA ARG A 458 26.93 6.77 -18.27
C ARG A 458 27.86 7.61 -17.40
N ASP A 459 28.96 7.08 -16.88
CA ASP A 459 29.91 7.90 -16.08
C ASP A 459 31.17 8.30 -16.88
N ILE A 460 31.21 8.03 -18.19
CA ILE A 460 32.33 8.43 -19.05
C ILE A 460 32.20 9.92 -19.39
N GLY A 461 33.11 10.73 -18.86
CA GLY A 461 33.25 12.13 -19.26
C GLY A 461 33.95 12.26 -20.62
N VAL A 462 33.38 13.04 -21.54
CA VAL A 462 33.93 13.26 -22.88
C VAL A 462 34.21 14.74 -23.09
N PHE A 463 35.44 15.09 -23.47
CA PHE A 463 35.81 16.46 -23.84
C PHE A 463 36.04 16.58 -25.35
N ILE A 464 35.40 17.55 -26.00
CA ILE A 464 35.53 17.80 -27.44
C ILE A 464 36.42 19.03 -27.67
N SER A 465 37.65 18.78 -28.11
CA SER A 465 38.58 19.81 -28.57
C SER A 465 38.40 20.03 -30.06
N TYR A 466 38.17 21.27 -30.48
CA TYR A 466 37.96 21.62 -31.89
C TYR A 466 38.41 23.05 -32.18
N ARG A 467 38.80 23.31 -33.43
CA ARG A 467 39.17 24.66 -33.86
C ARG A 467 37.93 25.35 -34.44
N ARG A 468 37.39 26.35 -33.73
CA ARG A 468 36.13 27.04 -34.11
C ARG A 468 36.06 27.52 -35.57
N ARG A 469 37.15 28.03 -36.14
CA ARG A 469 37.20 28.53 -37.53
C ARG A 469 37.30 27.43 -38.60
N ASP A 470 37.53 26.19 -38.19
CA ASP A 470 37.78 25.04 -39.05
C ASP A 470 36.62 24.04 -39.01
N SER A 471 36.24 23.59 -37.82
CA SER A 471 35.37 22.43 -37.63
C SER A 471 34.15 22.68 -36.74
N ALA A 472 33.75 23.93 -36.47
CA ALA A 472 32.65 24.24 -35.56
C ALA A 472 31.30 23.58 -35.90
N PRO A 473 30.84 23.51 -37.15
CA PRO A 473 29.59 22.81 -37.49
C PRO A 473 29.65 21.32 -37.14
N TYR A 474 30.77 20.67 -37.48
CA TYR A 474 31.00 19.26 -37.19
C TYR A 474 31.10 18.99 -35.68
N ALA A 475 31.83 19.84 -34.96
CA ALA A 475 31.98 19.69 -33.51
C ALA A 475 30.64 19.88 -32.77
N ARG A 476 29.78 20.81 -33.20
CA ARG A 476 28.44 20.98 -32.64
C ARG A 476 27.54 19.79 -32.94
N LEU A 477 27.53 19.32 -34.19
CA LEU A 477 26.75 18.15 -34.58
C LEU A 477 27.21 16.88 -33.83
N LEU A 478 28.52 16.77 -33.60
CA LEU A 478 29.10 15.69 -32.83
C LEU A 478 28.73 15.80 -31.35
N HIS A 479 28.82 16.99 -30.77
CA HIS A 479 28.38 17.27 -29.41
C HIS A 479 26.91 16.89 -29.19
N ASP A 480 26.01 17.35 -30.05
CA ASP A 480 24.57 17.07 -29.93
C ASP A 480 24.29 15.57 -30.00
N ARG A 481 25.06 14.84 -30.83
CA ARG A 481 24.95 13.38 -30.92
C ARG A 481 25.52 12.68 -29.69
N LEU A 482 26.66 13.14 -29.18
CA LEU A 482 27.29 12.58 -27.99
C LEU A 482 26.46 12.86 -26.72
N VAL A 483 25.82 14.02 -26.60
CA VAL A 483 24.86 14.32 -25.50
C VAL A 483 23.63 13.42 -25.56
N ALA A 484 23.25 12.92 -26.75
CA ALA A 484 22.18 11.94 -26.87
C ALA A 484 22.60 10.53 -26.42
N ASP A 485 23.89 10.20 -26.47
CA ASP A 485 24.42 8.87 -26.15
C ASP A 485 25.11 8.81 -24.75
N PHE A 486 25.58 9.95 -24.22
CA PHE A 486 26.23 10.13 -22.91
C PHE A 486 25.43 11.09 -21.99
N GLN A 487 25.80 11.23 -20.71
CA GLN A 487 25.13 12.18 -19.80
C GLN A 487 25.37 13.64 -20.25
N PRO A 488 24.34 14.50 -20.35
CA PRO A 488 24.49 15.88 -20.85
C PRO A 488 25.50 16.73 -20.04
N ASP A 489 25.61 16.48 -18.74
CA ASP A 489 26.52 17.14 -17.80
C ASP A 489 27.95 16.55 -17.82
N ARG A 490 28.20 15.52 -18.64
CA ARG A 490 29.49 14.84 -18.80
C ARG A 490 30.12 15.02 -20.18
N VAL A 491 29.42 15.66 -21.13
CA VAL A 491 29.98 16.02 -22.44
C VAL A 491 30.32 17.50 -22.42
N PHE A 492 31.62 17.79 -22.48
CA PHE A 492 32.14 19.14 -22.41
C PHE A 492 32.64 19.55 -23.79
N MET A 493 32.18 20.71 -24.25
CA MET A 493 32.63 21.33 -25.48
C MET A 493 32.96 22.78 -25.15
N ASP A 494 34.13 23.24 -25.60
CA ASP A 494 34.52 24.65 -25.56
C ASP A 494 34.73 25.23 -24.14
N ILE A 495 36.00 25.35 -23.71
CA ILE A 495 36.37 25.88 -22.38
C ILE A 495 36.08 27.38 -22.23
N ALA A 496 35.66 28.07 -23.29
CA ALA A 496 35.46 29.52 -23.27
C ALA A 496 34.09 29.99 -22.71
N ASP A 497 33.19 29.09 -22.31
CA ASP A 497 31.91 29.44 -21.65
C ASP A 497 32.04 29.65 -20.13
N ILE A 498 33.27 29.70 -19.61
CA ILE A 498 33.54 29.82 -18.18
C ILE A 498 33.70 31.30 -17.84
N GLY A 499 32.89 31.77 -16.88
CA GLY A 499 32.61 33.18 -16.62
C GLY A 499 33.82 34.09 -16.38
N PRO A 500 33.65 35.41 -16.54
CA PRO A 500 34.76 36.38 -16.47
C PRO A 500 35.50 36.34 -15.13
N GLY A 501 36.84 36.25 -15.19
CA GLY A 501 37.75 36.36 -14.02
C GLY A 501 38.52 35.10 -13.61
N ALA A 502 38.41 33.99 -14.35
CA ALA A 502 39.08 32.74 -14.01
C ALA A 502 40.46 32.56 -14.68
N ASP A 503 41.41 31.93 -13.99
CA ASP A 503 42.74 31.60 -14.52
C ASP A 503 42.65 30.39 -15.49
N PHE A 504 42.75 30.69 -16.79
CA PHE A 504 42.48 29.76 -17.88
C PHE A 504 43.38 28.51 -17.88
N GLY A 505 44.65 28.61 -17.46
CA GLY A 505 45.58 27.48 -17.46
C GLY A 505 45.19 26.41 -16.43
N ASN A 506 44.79 26.85 -15.24
CA ASN A 506 44.29 25.97 -14.18
C ASN A 506 42.95 25.32 -14.54
N LEU A 507 42.16 26.00 -15.36
CA LEU A 507 40.81 25.59 -15.73
C LEU A 507 40.78 24.42 -16.73
N ILE A 508 41.68 24.42 -17.71
CA ILE A 508 41.88 23.29 -18.63
C ILE A 508 42.30 22.04 -17.86
N GLY A 509 43.17 22.21 -16.86
CA GLY A 509 43.61 21.12 -15.98
C GLY A 509 42.44 20.48 -15.22
N HIS A 510 41.58 21.28 -14.59
CA HIS A 510 40.43 20.75 -13.84
C HIS A 510 39.36 20.15 -14.77
N ALA A 511 39.10 20.76 -15.92
CA ALA A 511 38.15 20.23 -16.91
C ALA A 511 38.61 18.87 -17.47
N LEU A 512 39.90 18.71 -17.76
CA LEU A 512 40.47 17.45 -18.23
C LEU A 512 40.62 16.39 -17.13
N GLU A 513 40.63 16.77 -15.85
CA GLU A 513 40.59 15.80 -14.74
C GLU A 513 39.26 15.06 -14.69
N ALA A 514 38.16 15.76 -14.94
CA ALA A 514 36.79 15.25 -14.85
C ALA A 514 36.31 14.41 -16.06
N VAL A 515 37.16 14.20 -17.07
CA VAL A 515 36.82 13.46 -18.30
C VAL A 515 37.73 12.25 -18.52
N ASP A 516 37.17 11.21 -19.12
CA ASP A 516 37.82 9.93 -19.40
C ASP A 516 38.34 9.83 -20.84
N ALA A 517 37.67 10.52 -21.77
CA ALA A 517 38.00 10.54 -23.19
C ALA A 517 38.09 11.97 -23.74
N VAL A 518 39.02 12.19 -24.66
CA VAL A 518 39.21 13.47 -25.37
C VAL A 518 39.08 13.25 -26.86
N VAL A 519 38.10 13.89 -27.48
CA VAL A 519 37.85 13.85 -28.92
C VAL A 519 38.47 15.08 -29.56
N VAL A 520 39.39 14.89 -30.50
CA VAL A 520 40.09 15.98 -31.19
C VAL A 520 39.56 16.07 -32.62
N VAL A 521 38.74 17.09 -32.89
CA VAL A 521 38.11 17.28 -34.21
C VAL A 521 39.05 18.07 -35.13
N ILE A 522 39.59 17.37 -36.13
CA ILE A 522 40.55 17.87 -37.12
C ILE A 522 39.82 18.09 -38.45
N GLY A 523 39.66 19.35 -38.86
CA GLY A 523 39.20 19.72 -40.19
C GLY A 523 40.35 20.00 -41.16
N GLU A 524 40.00 20.35 -42.40
CA GLU A 524 40.95 20.53 -43.51
C GLU A 524 42.02 21.59 -43.22
N LYS A 525 41.68 22.65 -42.49
CA LYS A 525 42.56 23.80 -42.22
C LYS A 525 43.15 23.78 -40.81
N TRP A 526 43.00 22.67 -40.08
CA TRP A 526 43.38 22.56 -38.68
C TRP A 526 44.86 22.92 -38.41
N LEU A 527 45.78 22.47 -39.28
CA LEU A 527 47.22 22.77 -39.22
C LEU A 527 47.59 24.15 -39.78
N THR A 528 46.88 24.60 -40.82
CA THR A 528 47.30 25.74 -41.65
C THR A 528 46.70 27.07 -41.21
N LEU A 529 45.70 27.07 -40.32
CA LEU A 529 45.12 28.30 -39.78
C LEU A 529 46.16 29.08 -38.96
N SER A 530 46.47 30.28 -39.44
CA SER A 530 47.45 31.16 -38.82
C SER A 530 46.85 32.16 -37.83
N ASP A 531 47.70 32.65 -36.93
CA ASP A 531 47.44 33.81 -36.07
C ASP A 531 47.51 35.13 -36.87
N ALA A 532 47.36 36.26 -36.18
CA ALA A 532 47.46 37.60 -36.79
C ALA A 532 48.87 37.91 -37.37
N HIS A 533 49.87 37.10 -37.04
CA HIS A 533 51.26 37.23 -37.47
C HIS A 533 51.65 36.16 -38.51
N SER A 534 50.67 35.52 -39.15
CA SER A 534 50.87 34.49 -40.18
C SER A 534 51.62 33.23 -39.71
N ARG A 535 51.66 32.95 -38.40
CA ARG A 535 52.23 31.70 -37.87
C ARG A 535 51.12 30.68 -37.62
N PRO A 536 51.31 29.38 -37.93
CA PRO A 536 50.33 28.35 -37.62
C PRO A 536 49.95 28.37 -36.15
N ARG A 537 48.66 28.50 -35.84
CA ARG A 537 48.20 28.63 -34.44
C ARG A 537 48.53 27.40 -33.61
N ILE A 538 48.59 26.23 -34.23
CA ILE A 538 48.93 24.98 -33.53
C ILE A 538 50.39 24.99 -33.03
N GLU A 539 51.27 25.84 -33.55
CA GLU A 539 52.64 26.01 -33.05
C GLU A 539 52.73 26.96 -31.85
N ASP A 540 51.72 27.79 -31.63
CA ASP A 540 51.69 28.72 -30.50
C ASP A 540 51.35 27.96 -29.21
N PRO A 541 52.25 27.92 -28.21
CA PRO A 541 51.97 27.27 -26.92
C PRO A 541 50.81 27.91 -26.15
N ALA A 542 50.39 29.13 -26.51
CA ALA A 542 49.23 29.80 -25.92
C ALA A 542 47.90 29.50 -26.65
N ASP A 543 47.91 28.76 -27.76
CA ASP A 543 46.69 28.37 -28.46
C ASP A 543 45.90 27.32 -27.65
N MET A 544 44.61 27.54 -27.49
CA MET A 544 43.77 26.70 -26.64
C MET A 544 43.75 25.23 -27.06
N VAL A 545 43.65 24.97 -28.37
CA VAL A 545 43.66 23.60 -28.92
C VAL A 545 45.03 22.94 -28.69
N HIS A 546 46.13 23.71 -28.76
CA HIS A 546 47.45 23.21 -28.41
C HIS A 546 47.51 22.77 -26.94
N LEU A 547 47.07 23.64 -26.02
CA LEU A 547 47.09 23.37 -24.58
C LEU A 547 46.23 22.18 -24.19
N GLU A 548 45.00 22.08 -24.70
CA GLU A 548 44.08 20.98 -24.44
C GLU A 548 44.69 19.62 -24.85
N ILE A 549 45.23 19.54 -26.07
CA ILE A 549 45.81 18.30 -26.62
C ILE A 549 47.11 17.93 -25.90
N ALA A 550 48.01 18.89 -25.70
CA ALA A 550 49.25 18.66 -24.98
C ALA A 550 48.98 18.14 -23.56
N THR A 551 48.01 18.74 -22.86
CA THR A 551 47.63 18.35 -21.50
C THR A 551 46.98 16.96 -21.46
N ALA A 552 46.08 16.67 -22.40
CA ALA A 552 45.43 15.36 -22.50
C ALA A 552 46.45 14.23 -22.75
N LEU A 553 47.39 14.45 -23.67
CA LEU A 553 48.46 13.50 -23.98
C LEU A 553 49.42 13.31 -22.79
N ALA A 554 49.86 14.41 -22.17
CA ALA A 554 50.77 14.36 -21.02
C ALA A 554 50.17 13.60 -19.82
N ARG A 555 48.85 13.68 -19.64
CA ARG A 555 48.11 12.99 -18.56
C ARG A 555 47.63 11.58 -18.93
N GLY A 556 47.98 11.08 -20.11
CA GLY A 556 47.61 9.73 -20.54
C GLY A 556 46.10 9.50 -20.74
N LYS A 557 45.34 10.56 -21.06
CA LYS A 557 43.91 10.44 -21.38
C LYS A 557 43.71 9.68 -22.69
N ARG A 558 42.55 9.03 -22.86
CA ARG A 558 42.20 8.35 -24.11
C ARG A 558 41.83 9.39 -25.18
N VAL A 559 42.79 9.69 -26.06
CA VAL A 559 42.62 10.68 -27.12
C VAL A 559 42.14 9.99 -28.41
N PHE A 560 41.07 10.52 -29.01
CA PHE A 560 40.48 10.06 -30.27
C PHE A 560 40.58 11.17 -31.33
N PRO A 561 41.52 11.06 -32.28
CA PRO A 561 41.55 11.95 -33.44
C PRO A 561 40.34 11.67 -34.34
N VAL A 562 39.58 12.71 -34.66
CA VAL A 562 38.38 12.63 -35.51
C VAL A 562 38.57 13.52 -36.73
N LEU A 563 38.59 12.93 -37.91
CA LEU A 563 38.76 13.63 -39.19
C LEU A 563 37.41 14.01 -39.77
N VAL A 564 37.23 15.27 -40.14
CA VAL A 564 35.98 15.79 -40.71
C VAL A 564 36.24 16.59 -41.98
N GLY A 565 35.27 16.67 -42.88
CA GLY A 565 35.37 17.48 -44.10
C GLY A 565 36.53 17.08 -45.03
N GLY A 566 36.89 15.78 -45.07
CA GLY A 566 37.98 15.27 -45.91
C GLY A 566 39.39 15.53 -45.37
N ALA A 567 39.52 15.92 -44.09
CA ALA A 567 40.81 16.11 -43.45
C ALA A 567 41.68 14.84 -43.45
N LYS A 568 43.00 15.03 -43.41
CA LYS A 568 43.98 13.94 -43.29
C LYS A 568 44.73 14.06 -41.97
N MET A 569 45.18 12.92 -41.44
CA MET A 569 46.00 12.93 -40.24
C MET A 569 47.31 13.71 -40.45
N PRO A 570 47.66 14.63 -39.54
CA PRO A 570 48.95 15.31 -39.55
C PRO A 570 50.13 14.33 -39.48
N ALA A 571 51.20 14.63 -40.21
CA ALA A 571 52.47 13.93 -40.04
C ALA A 571 53.14 14.34 -38.72
N GLU A 572 53.88 13.42 -38.09
CA GLU A 572 54.58 13.70 -36.82
C GLU A 572 55.56 14.87 -36.91
N SER A 573 56.20 15.07 -38.07
CA SER A 573 57.11 16.20 -38.32
C SER A 573 56.41 17.56 -38.43
N ALA A 574 55.11 17.58 -38.72
CA ALA A 574 54.30 18.78 -38.85
C ALA A 574 53.67 19.24 -37.52
N LEU A 575 53.92 18.51 -36.42
CA LEU A 575 53.40 18.82 -35.09
C LEU A 575 54.53 19.29 -34.15
N PRO A 576 54.24 20.29 -33.28
CA PRO A 576 55.12 20.63 -32.17
C PRO A 576 55.42 19.42 -31.27
N ALA A 577 56.58 19.42 -30.62
CA ALA A 577 57.04 18.29 -29.81
C ALA A 577 55.98 17.75 -28.81
N PRO A 578 55.20 18.57 -28.08
CA PRO A 578 54.19 18.07 -27.14
C PRO A 578 52.99 17.37 -27.81
N LEU A 579 52.73 17.63 -29.10
CA LEU A 579 51.56 17.13 -29.84
C LEU A 579 51.88 15.91 -30.71
N ARG A 580 53.16 15.56 -30.89
CA ARG A 580 53.60 14.46 -31.77
C ARG A 580 52.92 13.12 -31.46
N GLY A 581 52.56 12.88 -30.20
CA GLY A 581 51.81 11.69 -29.80
C GLY A 581 50.47 11.52 -30.52
N LEU A 582 49.81 12.64 -30.91
CA LEU A 582 48.55 12.62 -31.65
C LEU A 582 48.67 11.91 -33.00
N ALA A 583 49.79 12.09 -33.72
CA ALA A 583 50.01 11.49 -35.03
C ALA A 583 50.17 9.96 -35.00
N ARG A 584 50.37 9.38 -33.80
CA ARG A 584 50.53 7.93 -33.61
C ARG A 584 49.24 7.23 -33.22
N LEU A 585 48.14 7.98 -33.04
CA LEU A 585 46.83 7.46 -32.66
C LEU A 585 46.01 7.10 -33.91
N ASN A 586 45.18 6.06 -33.78
CA ASN A 586 44.24 5.67 -34.83
C ASN A 586 43.11 6.70 -34.92
N ALA A 587 42.95 7.31 -36.09
CA ALA A 587 41.91 8.30 -36.33
C ALA A 587 40.60 7.65 -36.80
N ILE A 588 39.49 8.28 -36.48
CA ILE A 588 38.15 7.93 -36.97
C ILE A 588 37.71 9.02 -37.95
N GLU A 589 37.36 8.63 -39.17
CA GLU A 589 36.86 9.55 -40.18
C GLU A 589 35.33 9.62 -40.13
N LEU A 590 34.77 10.84 -40.02
CA LEU A 590 33.34 11.06 -40.11
C LEU A 590 32.98 11.58 -41.50
N GLY A 591 32.38 10.73 -42.32
CA GLY A 591 31.93 11.08 -43.65
C GLY A 591 30.56 11.77 -43.64
N ASP A 592 30.39 12.80 -44.46
CA ASP A 592 29.12 13.55 -44.54
C ASP A 592 27.91 12.65 -44.91
N THR A 593 28.12 11.62 -45.73
CA THR A 593 27.07 10.68 -46.17
C THR A 593 26.83 9.51 -45.22
N ARG A 594 27.77 9.23 -44.30
CA ARG A 594 27.73 8.09 -43.36
C ARG A 594 27.79 8.53 -41.90
N TRP A 595 27.51 9.80 -41.64
CA TRP A 595 27.65 10.45 -40.34
C TRP A 595 27.15 9.62 -39.15
N ALA A 596 25.90 9.13 -39.20
CA ALA A 596 25.31 8.38 -38.10
C ALA A 596 26.04 7.04 -37.82
N HIS A 597 26.54 6.38 -38.88
CA HIS A 597 27.29 5.14 -38.75
C HIS A 597 28.69 5.40 -38.16
N ASP A 598 29.40 6.39 -38.69
CA ASP A 598 30.76 6.71 -38.29
C ASP A 598 30.81 7.26 -36.85
N VAL A 599 29.83 8.08 -36.46
CA VAL A 599 29.69 8.51 -35.05
C VAL A 599 29.35 7.33 -34.13
N GLY A 600 28.56 6.35 -34.61
CA GLY A 600 28.32 5.11 -33.86
C GLY A 600 29.60 4.32 -33.59
N GLN A 601 30.54 4.29 -34.55
CA GLN A 601 31.85 3.67 -34.34
C GLN A 601 32.68 4.43 -33.30
N LEU A 602 32.65 5.76 -33.34
CA LEU A 602 33.33 6.59 -32.33
C LEU A 602 32.76 6.34 -30.92
N VAL A 603 31.44 6.27 -30.77
CA VAL A 603 30.80 5.96 -29.49
C VAL A 603 31.24 4.60 -28.96
N ASN A 604 31.22 3.56 -29.80
CA ASN A 604 31.69 2.23 -29.42
C ASN A 604 33.17 2.25 -29.00
N ALA A 605 34.02 2.99 -29.73
CA ALA A 605 35.42 3.13 -29.39
C ALA A 605 35.63 3.85 -28.03
N ILE A 606 34.84 4.89 -27.74
CA ILE A 606 34.87 5.59 -26.44
C ILE A 606 34.43 4.63 -25.31
N GLU A 607 33.38 3.84 -25.52
CA GLU A 607 32.91 2.84 -24.55
C GLU A 607 33.85 1.63 -24.38
N GLY A 608 34.79 1.42 -25.32
CA GLY A 608 35.71 0.28 -25.31
C GLY A 608 35.07 -1.04 -25.76
N ARG A 609 34.11 -0.96 -26.69
CA ARG A 609 33.38 -2.09 -27.28
C ARG A 609 33.95 -2.58 -28.60
#